data_AF-A0A7W0HAT4-F1
#
_entry.id   AF-A0A7W0HAT4-F1
#
_cell.length_a   1.000
_cell.length_b   1.000
_cell.length_c   1.000
_cell.angle_alpha   90.00
_cell.angle_beta   90.00
_cell.angle_gamma   90.00
#
_symmetry.space_group_name_H-M   'P 1'
#
loop_
_entity.id
_entity.type
_entity.pdbx_description
1 polymer ?
#
loop_
_entity_poly.entity_id
_entity_poly.type
_entity_poly.pdbx_seq_one_letter_code
_entity_poly.pdbx_strand_id
1 'polypeptide(L)' 'MIGTAVVDVIVGLGGNDSIYGLDGNDVLCGGAGDDVIDGGAAKDTLDGEAGKDRVVGGNGDDTLRGADADL' A
#
# COMPACT_ATOMS: atom_id res chain seq x y z
N MET A 1 3.98 -8.55 4.67
CA MET A 1 5.28 -7.91 4.40
C MET A 1 5.39 -6.65 5.25
N ILE A 2 6.59 -6.34 5.74
CA ILE A 2 6.86 -5.14 6.54
C ILE A 2 8.14 -4.52 5.96
N GLY A 3 8.09 -3.22 5.66
CA GLY A 3 9.21 -2.41 5.23
C GLY A 3 10.12 -1.98 6.37
N THR A 4 10.80 -0.87 6.19
CA THR A 4 11.82 -0.30 7.06
C THR A 4 11.55 1.19 7.27
N ALA A 5 12.41 1.88 8.03
CA ALA A 5 12.27 3.32 8.24
C ALA A 5 12.91 4.17 7.11
N VAL A 6 13.08 3.59 5.92
CA VAL A 6 13.63 4.26 4.73
C VAL A 6 12.78 3.91 3.52
N VAL A 7 13.06 4.55 2.38
CA VAL A 7 12.33 4.31 1.12
C VAL A 7 12.38 2.83 0.73
N ASP A 8 11.20 2.22 0.67
CA ASP A 8 11.00 0.85 0.24
C ASP A 8 10.15 0.75 -1.04
N VAL A 9 10.33 -0.37 -1.75
CA VAL A 9 9.45 -0.79 -2.85
C VAL A 9 8.97 -2.21 -2.54
N ILE A 10 7.67 -2.35 -2.27
CA ILE A 10 7.07 -3.62 -1.84
C ILE A 10 5.91 -3.98 -2.79
N VAL A 11 5.86 -5.23 -3.22
CA VAL A 11 4.83 -5.75 -4.13
C VAL A 11 4.32 -7.09 -3.60
N GLY A 12 3.02 -7.20 -3.31
CA GLY A 12 2.36 -8.43 -2.82
C GLY A 12 2.12 -9.49 -3.90
N LEU A 13 1.99 -9.06 -5.16
CA LEU A 13 1.73 -9.88 -6.34
C LEU A 13 0.32 -10.45 -6.36
N GLY A 14 0.02 -11.46 -5.55
CA GLY A 14 -1.30 -12.06 -5.57
C GLY A 14 -1.60 -12.90 -4.34
N GLY A 15 -2.89 -13.06 -4.06
CA GLY A 15 -3.36 -13.49 -2.75
C GLY A 15 -3.79 -12.28 -1.93
N ASN A 16 -4.17 -12.53 -0.67
CA ASN A 16 -4.56 -11.45 0.24
C ASN A 16 -3.34 -11.08 1.07
N ASP A 17 -2.74 -9.94 0.76
CA ASP A 17 -1.50 -9.48 1.37
C ASP A 17 -1.76 -8.47 2.49
N SER A 18 -0.75 -8.34 3.36
CA SER A 18 -0.70 -7.27 4.36
C SER A 18 0.65 -6.60 4.25
N ILE A 19 0.67 -5.33 3.87
CA ILE A 19 1.86 -4.55 3.54
C ILE A 19 1.90 -3.33 4.46
N TYR A 20 3.05 -3.10 5.10
CA TYR A 20 3.28 -1.97 6.00
C TYR A 20 4.60 -1.28 5.60
N GLY A 21 4.57 0.00 5.23
CA GLY A 21 5.73 0.80 4.82
C GLY A 21 6.59 1.26 5.99
N LEU A 22 5.95 1.81 7.03
CA LEU A 22 6.56 2.42 8.23
C LEU A 22 6.95 3.90 8.02
N ASP A 23 8.22 4.27 8.16
CA ASP A 23 8.66 5.64 7.89
C ASP A 23 9.38 5.62 6.55
N GLY A 24 9.19 6.62 5.69
CA GLY A 24 9.88 6.64 4.40
C GLY A 24 8.96 7.18 3.32
N ASN A 25 9.51 7.41 2.13
CA ASN A 25 8.65 7.72 0.99
C ASN A 25 8.50 6.44 0.17
N ASP A 26 7.51 5.64 0.49
CA ASP A 26 7.43 4.26 0.02
C ASP A 26 6.61 4.11 -1.26
N VAL A 27 6.86 3.01 -1.97
CA VAL A 27 6.02 2.55 -3.10
C VAL A 27 5.51 1.16 -2.77
N LEU A 28 4.23 1.06 -2.42
CA LEU A 28 3.59 -0.19 -1.99
C LEU A 28 2.50 -0.60 -2.99
N CYS A 29 2.56 -1.85 -3.46
CA CYS A 29 1.58 -2.43 -4.37
C CYS A 29 1.02 -3.74 -3.80
N GLY A 30 -0.30 -3.84 -3.69
CA GLY A 30 -1.03 -5.03 -3.23
C GLY A 30 -0.94 -6.17 -4.23
N GLY A 31 -1.43 -5.92 -5.45
CA GLY A 31 -1.47 -6.92 -6.51
C GLY A 31 -2.89 -7.45 -6.68
N ALA A 32 -3.04 -8.76 -6.92
CA ALA A 32 -4.34 -9.38 -7.08
C ALA A 32 -4.83 -10.04 -5.79
N GLY A 33 -5.97 -9.63 -5.26
CA GLY A 33 -6.59 -10.20 -4.06
C GLY A 33 -7.08 -9.10 -3.14
N ASP A 34 -7.60 -9.47 -1.97
CA ASP A 34 -8.08 -8.47 -1.02
C ASP A 34 -6.94 -8.06 -0.09
N ASP A 35 -6.33 -6.91 -0.36
CA ASP A 35 -5.09 -6.50 0.30
C ASP A 35 -5.29 -5.49 1.44
N VAL A 36 -4.35 -5.48 2.38
CA VAL A 36 -4.23 -4.44 3.41
C VAL A 36 -2.90 -3.73 3.22
N ILE A 37 -2.92 -2.44 2.93
CA ILE A 37 -1.73 -1.62 2.70
C ILE A 37 -1.76 -0.42 3.65
N ASP A 38 -0.68 -0.24 4.40
CA ASP A 38 -0.46 0.91 5.29
C ASP A 38 0.88 1.56 4.92
N GLY A 39 0.85 2.80 4.43
CA GLY A 39 2.05 3.57 4.05
C GLY A 39 2.88 3.93 5.28
N GLY A 40 2.21 4.51 6.28
CA GLY A 40 2.83 4.87 7.55
C GLY A 40 3.10 6.37 7.61
N ALA A 41 4.34 6.82 7.59
CA ALA A 41 4.70 8.22 7.70
C ALA A 41 5.62 8.67 6.57
N ALA A 42 5.52 9.97 6.26
CA ALA A 42 6.10 10.62 5.09
C ALA A 42 5.28 10.35 3.82
N LYS A 43 5.84 10.60 2.64
CA LYS A 43 5.06 10.71 1.41
C LYS A 43 5.07 9.40 0.65
N ASP A 44 3.94 8.71 0.65
CA ASP A 44 3.83 7.37 0.06
C ASP A 44 3.07 7.34 -1.27
N THR A 45 3.37 6.31 -2.05
CA THR A 45 2.62 5.91 -3.25
C THR A 45 2.08 4.50 -3.05
N LEU A 46 0.77 4.37 -2.90
CA LEU A 46 0.11 3.13 -2.54
C LEU A 46 -0.87 2.72 -3.65
N ASP A 47 -0.75 1.49 -4.14
CA ASP A 47 -1.64 0.92 -5.16
C ASP A 47 -2.23 -0.41 -4.65
N GLY A 48 -3.54 -0.47 -4.43
CA GLY A 48 -4.24 -1.71 -4.09
C GLY A 48 -4.32 -2.69 -5.25
N GLU A 49 -4.21 -2.20 -6.49
CA GLU A 49 -4.41 -2.95 -7.73
C GLU A 49 -5.79 -3.62 -7.86
N ALA A 50 -5.95 -4.93 -7.66
CA ALA A 50 -7.16 -5.65 -8.04
C ALA A 50 -7.74 -6.45 -6.88
N GLY A 51 -8.87 -5.99 -6.34
CA GLY A 51 -9.61 -6.70 -5.29
C GLY A 51 -10.28 -5.70 -4.37
N LYS A 52 -10.72 -6.16 -3.19
CA LYS A 52 -11.31 -5.28 -2.17
C LYS A 52 -10.25 -4.86 -1.18
N ASP A 53 -9.52 -3.82 -1.54
CA ASP A 53 -8.35 -3.40 -0.79
C ASP A 53 -8.69 -2.40 0.31
N ARG A 54 -7.93 -2.48 1.39
CA ARG A 54 -7.85 -1.45 2.42
C ARG A 54 -6.51 -0.76 2.30
N VAL A 55 -6.49 0.41 1.69
CA VAL A 55 -5.29 1.24 1.54
C VAL A 55 -5.35 2.44 2.49
N VAL A 56 -4.34 2.59 3.35
CA VAL A 56 -4.20 3.69 4.31
C VAL A 56 -2.87 4.38 4.04
N GLY A 57 -2.90 5.68 3.73
CA GLY A 57 -1.70 6.51 3.55
C GLY A 57 -0.92 6.68 4.84
N GLY A 58 -1.62 7.10 5.89
CA GLY A 58 -1.01 7.44 7.16
C GLY A 58 -0.72 8.93 7.24
N ASN A 59 0.45 9.30 7.78
CA ASN A 59 0.85 10.68 7.98
C ASN A 59 1.70 11.19 6.80
N GLY A 60 1.13 12.03 5.95
CA GLY A 60 1.88 12.65 4.87
C GLY A 60 1.00 13.07 3.71
N ASP A 61 1.64 13.53 2.64
CA ASP A 61 0.95 13.87 1.39
C ASP A 61 0.97 12.66 0.45
N ASP A 62 0.08 11.71 0.71
CA ASP A 62 0.10 10.40 0.06
C ASP A 62 -0.66 10.35 -1.27
N THR A 63 -0.24 9.46 -2.15
CA THR A 63 -0.95 9.11 -3.38
C THR A 63 -1.52 7.71 -3.24
N LEU A 64 -2.85 7.61 -3.14
CA LEU A 64 -3.55 6.33 -3.02
C LEU A 64 -4.29 6.04 -4.32
N ARG A 65 -4.03 4.87 -4.90
CA ARG A 65 -4.88 4.24 -5.89
C ARG A 65 -5.47 2.97 -5.26
N GLY A 66 -6.75 2.99 -4.95
CA GLY A 66 -7.48 1.75 -4.67
C GLY A 66 -8.02 1.21 -5.99
N ALA A 67 -8.14 -0.11 -6.12
CA ALA A 67 -9.02 -0.71 -7.10
C ALA A 67 -10.39 -0.04 -7.00
N ASP A 68 -11.03 0.19 -8.15
CA ASP A 68 -12.35 0.80 -8.25
C ASP A 68 -13.28 0.30 -7.16
N ALA A 69 -13.93 1.22 -6.45
CA ALA A 69 -15.08 0.91 -5.65
C ALA A 69 -16.15 0.38 -6.60
N ASP A 70 -16.25 -0.94 -6.71
CA ASP A 70 -17.26 -1.66 -7.48
C ASP A 70 -18.63 -1.01 -7.18
N LEU A 71 -19.12 -0.21 -8.14
CA LEU A 71 -20.37 0.57 -8.09
C LEU A 71 -21.58 -0.30 -8.43
#